data_AF-A0A950S109-F1
#
_entry.id   AF-A0A950S109-F1
#
_cell.length_a   1.000
_cell.length_b   1.000
_cell.length_c   1.000
_cell.angle_alpha   90.00
_cell.angle_beta   90.00
_cell.angle_gamma   90.00
#
_symmetry.space_group_name_H-M   'P 1'
#
loop_
_entity.id
_entity.type
_entity.pdbx_description
1 polymer ?
#
loop_
_entity_poly.entity_id
_entity_poly.type
_entity_poly.pdbx_seq_one_letter_code
_entity_poly.pdbx_strand_id
1 'polypeptide(L)'
;MSEPNEDDKLAFPELRYDRVCRTPYSEAFLLSEGDSPLGRVDLHYGASVVHAALVVERDLSEDDVRALVQRIDDDVIWTSDQPREDFLVTIYRGNELAVLSDQPTEET
;
A
#
# COMPACT_ATOMS: atom_id res chain seq x y z
N MET A 1 -10.98 2.59 -17.63
CA MET A 1 -9.55 2.53 -17.27
C MET A 1 -8.96 3.84 -17.74
N SER A 2 -8.69 4.76 -16.81
CA SER A 2 -8.05 6.04 -17.12
C SER A 2 -6.55 5.83 -17.20
N GLU A 3 -5.87 6.53 -18.11
CA GLU A 3 -4.41 6.54 -18.15
C GLU A 3 -3.84 7.10 -16.84
N PRO A 4 -2.68 6.62 -16.38
CA PRO A 4 -2.04 7.13 -15.17
C PRO A 4 -1.76 8.63 -15.34
N ASN A 5 -2.30 9.45 -14.44
CA ASN A 5 -2.10 10.90 -14.48
C ASN A 5 -0.65 11.22 -14.07
N GLU A 6 0.10 11.93 -14.91
CA GLU A 6 1.48 12.35 -14.60
C GLU A 6 1.55 13.21 -13.33
N ASP A 7 0.47 13.95 -13.01
CA ASP A 7 0.39 14.76 -11.79
C ASP A 7 0.40 13.92 -10.51
N ASP A 8 -0.17 12.70 -10.52
CA ASP A 8 -0.18 11.83 -9.33
C ASP A 8 1.21 11.27 -9.03
N LYS A 9 2.05 11.11 -10.06
CA LYS A 9 3.46 10.73 -9.90
C LYS A 9 4.31 11.88 -9.36
N LEU A 10 3.93 13.13 -9.62
CA LEU A 10 4.60 14.31 -9.09
C LEU A 10 4.30 14.53 -7.60
N ALA A 11 3.15 14.06 -7.10
CA ALA A 11 2.78 14.18 -5.69
C ALA A 11 3.67 13.33 -4.76
N PHE A 12 4.10 12.14 -5.21
CA PHE A 12 5.00 11.25 -4.47
C PHE A 12 6.15 10.73 -5.34
N PRO A 13 7.12 11.59 -5.69
CA PRO A 13 8.16 11.27 -6.68
C PRO A 13 9.15 10.21 -6.18
N GLU A 14 9.31 10.08 -4.86
CA GLU A 14 10.22 9.13 -4.22
C GLU A 14 9.47 8.05 -3.41
N LEU A 15 8.25 7.71 -3.83
CA LEU A 15 7.46 6.65 -3.20
C LEU A 15 8.14 5.28 -3.36
N ARG A 16 8.34 4.59 -2.24
CA ARG A 16 8.92 3.25 -2.18
C ARG A 16 7.98 2.28 -1.49
N TYR A 17 8.07 1.01 -1.90
CA TYR A 17 7.27 -0.10 -1.40
C TYR A 17 8.20 -1.18 -0.86
N ASP A 18 8.27 -1.30 0.46
CA ASP A 18 9.02 -2.35 1.14
C ASP A 18 8.07 -3.51 1.46
N ARG A 19 8.17 -4.59 0.69
CA ARG A 19 7.29 -5.75 0.82
C ARG A 19 7.58 -6.51 2.11
N VAL A 20 6.58 -6.58 2.99
CA VAL A 20 6.66 -7.29 4.28
C VAL A 20 6.28 -8.76 4.12
N CYS A 21 5.23 -9.05 3.34
CA CYS A 21 4.81 -10.43 3.09
C CYS A 21 4.19 -10.58 1.69
N ARG A 22 4.19 -11.83 1.21
CA ARG A 22 3.51 -12.24 -0.02
C ARG A 22 2.94 -13.63 0.17
N THR A 23 1.68 -13.78 -0.20
CA THR A 23 0.98 -15.05 -0.32
C THR A 23 0.29 -15.11 -1.69
N PRO A 24 -0.31 -16.24 -2.09
CA PRO A 24 -1.10 -16.31 -3.31
C PRO A 24 -2.33 -15.40 -3.35
N TYR A 25 -2.80 -14.88 -2.20
CA TYR A 25 -4.05 -14.09 -2.13
C TYR A 25 -3.89 -12.77 -1.39
N SER A 26 -2.69 -12.44 -0.91
CA SER A 26 -2.46 -11.21 -0.16
C SER A 26 -1.00 -10.79 -0.19
N GLU A 27 -0.79 -9.48 -0.14
CA GLU A 27 0.52 -8.83 -0.06
C GLU A 27 0.45 -7.67 0.94
N ALA A 28 1.56 -7.39 1.63
CA ALA A 28 1.65 -6.24 2.52
C ALA A 28 2.93 -5.45 2.24
N PHE A 29 2.82 -4.13 2.27
CA PHE A 29 3.92 -3.21 2.01
C PHE A 29 3.97 -2.11 3.06
N LEU A 30 5.17 -1.80 3.53
CA LEU A 30 5.47 -0.51 4.14
C LEU A 30 5.71 0.51 3.02
N LEU A 31 5.20 1.71 3.23
CA LEU A 31 5.28 2.82 2.30
C LEU A 31 6.19 3.88 2.90
N SER A 32 7.13 4.39 2.10
CA SER A 32 7.96 5.54 2.46
C SER A 32 8.08 6.50 1.29
N GLU A 33 8.16 7.79 1.57
CA GLU A 33 8.52 8.81 0.58
C GLU A 33 9.90 9.37 0.94
N GLY A 34 10.89 9.12 0.09
CA GLY A 34 12.28 9.33 0.47
C GLY A 34 12.55 8.58 1.78
N ASP A 35 13.24 9.21 2.74
CA ASP A 35 13.55 8.57 4.03
C ASP A 35 12.45 8.73 5.09
N SER A 36 11.27 9.22 4.71
CA SER A 36 10.13 9.44 5.61
C SER A 36 9.11 8.30 5.51
N PRO A 37 8.73 7.64 6.63
CA PRO A 37 7.60 6.72 6.66
C PRO A 37 6.32 7.42 6.21
N LEU A 38 5.53 6.74 5.39
CA LEU A 38 4.25 7.22 4.88
C LEU A 38 3.08 6.38 5.42
N GLY A 39 3.29 5.07 5.56
CA GLY A 39 2.34 4.18 6.18
C GLY A 39 2.44 2.74 5.68
N ARG A 40 1.31 2.05 5.62
CA ARG A 40 1.22 0.63 5.26
C ARG A 40 0.02 0.36 4.38
N VAL A 41 0.19 -0.52 3.39
CA VAL A 41 -0.93 -1.07 2.62
C VAL A 41 -0.94 -2.59 2.68
N ASP A 42 -2.10 -3.15 3.01
CA ASP A 42 -2.39 -4.58 2.96
C ASP A 42 -3.37 -4.85 1.82
N LEU A 43 -2.96 -5.65 0.84
CA LEU A 43 -3.71 -6.03 -0.33
C LEU A 43 -4.28 -7.43 -0.16
N HIS A 44 -5.55 -7.60 -0.52
CA HIS A 44 -6.24 -8.88 -0.57
C HIS A 44 -6.82 -9.08 -1.97
N TYR A 45 -6.32 -10.10 -2.67
CA TYR A 45 -6.75 -10.42 -4.01
C TYR A 45 -7.91 -11.43 -3.98
N GLY A 46 -9.08 -10.98 -4.41
CA GLY A 46 -10.24 -11.83 -4.67
C GLY A 46 -10.30 -12.30 -6.13
N ALA A 47 -11.40 -12.96 -6.50
CA ALA A 47 -11.59 -13.47 -7.86
C ALA A 47 -11.80 -12.37 -8.91
N SER A 48 -12.38 -11.23 -8.52
CA SER A 48 -12.65 -10.07 -9.41
C SER A 48 -12.41 -8.71 -8.75
N VAL A 49 -12.22 -8.68 -7.43
CA VAL A 49 -12.03 -7.44 -6.65
C VAL A 49 -10.72 -7.56 -5.88
N VAL A 50 -9.92 -6.49 -5.94
CA VAL A 50 -8.78 -6.31 -5.03
C VAL A 50 -9.20 -5.34 -3.94
N HIS A 51 -9.05 -5.76 -2.68
CA HIS A 51 -9.29 -4.88 -1.54
C HIS A 51 -7.97 -4.43 -0.92
N ALA A 52 -7.82 -3.14 -0.67
CA ALA A 52 -6.70 -2.58 0.09
C ALA A 52 -7.16 -1.97 1.42
N ALA A 53 -6.46 -2.32 2.50
CA ALA A 53 -6.47 -1.53 3.73
C ALA A 53 -5.21 -0.64 3.73
N LEU A 54 -5.40 0.67 3.62
CA LEU A 54 -4.33 1.66 3.65
C LEU A 54 -4.32 2.39 4.99
N VAL A 55 -3.23 2.30 5.73
CA VAL A 55 -2.99 3.10 6.94
C VAL A 55 -1.96 4.17 6.59
N VAL A 56 -2.30 5.44 6.85
CA VAL A 56 -1.41 6.58 6.65
C VAL A 56 -0.96 7.13 8.00
N GLU A 57 0.34 7.35 8.15
CA GLU A 57 0.97 7.76 9.42
C GLU A 57 1.02 9.29 9.60
N ARG A 58 0.72 10.05 8.54
CA ARG A 58 0.76 11.52 8.56
C ARG A 58 -0.48 12.17 7.98
N ASP A 59 -0.61 13.46 8.21
CA ASP A 59 -1.65 14.28 7.60
C ASP A 59 -1.42 14.44 6.10
N LEU A 60 -2.36 13.91 5.30
CA LEU A 60 -2.42 14.09 3.86
C LEU A 60 -3.71 14.84 3.48
N SER A 61 -3.64 15.65 2.43
CA SER A 61 -4.84 16.23 1.82
C SER A 61 -5.66 15.15 1.11
N GLU A 62 -6.93 15.44 0.79
CA GLU A 62 -7.75 14.49 0.02
C GLU A 62 -7.14 14.19 -1.36
N ASP A 63 -6.54 15.19 -1.99
CA ASP A 63 -5.88 15.04 -3.29
C ASP A 63 -4.62 14.16 -3.18
N ASP A 64 -3.80 14.37 -2.15
CA ASP A 64 -2.63 13.52 -1.88
C ASP A 64 -3.04 12.07 -1.59
N VAL A 65 -4.12 11.86 -0.84
CA VAL A 65 -4.63 10.51 -0.59
C VAL A 65 -5.07 9.84 -1.90
N ARG A 66 -5.76 10.56 -2.78
CA ARG A 66 -6.18 10.05 -4.10
C ARG A 66 -4.98 9.72 -4.98
N ALA A 67 -3.97 10.59 -5.02
CA ALA A 67 -2.74 10.38 -5.77
C ALA A 67 -1.96 9.16 -5.25
N LEU A 68 -1.89 8.96 -3.92
CA LEU A 68 -1.27 7.80 -3.31
C LEU A 68 -1.99 6.49 -3.69
N VAL A 69 -3.32 6.49 -3.66
CA VAL A 69 -4.12 5.32 -4.08
C VAL A 69 -3.89 5.00 -5.56
N GLN A 70 -3.85 6.01 -6.43
CA GLN A 70 -3.57 5.82 -7.84
C GLN A 70 -2.16 5.24 -8.07
N ARG A 71 -1.15 5.75 -7.34
CA ARG A 71 0.21 5.19 -7.39
C ARG A 71 0.25 3.72 -6.98
N ILE A 72 -0.42 3.34 -5.88
CA ILE A 72 -0.49 1.94 -5.43
C ILE A 72 -1.12 1.06 -6.52
N ASP A 73 -2.20 1.54 -7.14
CA ASP A 73 -2.89 0.82 -8.21
C ASP A 73 -1.98 0.57 -9.43
N ASP A 74 -1.22 1.58 -9.85
CA ASP A 74 -0.34 1.55 -11.00
C ASP A 74 0.93 0.72 -10.76
N ASP A 75 1.52 0.81 -9.57
CA ASP A 75 2.82 0.19 -9.29
C ASP A 75 2.71 -1.26 -8.85
N VAL A 76 1.73 -1.55 -8.01
CA VAL A 76 1.65 -2.82 -7.29
C VAL A 76 0.56 -3.70 -7.86
N ILE A 77 -0.61 -3.14 -8.16
CA ILE A 77 -1.77 -3.93 -8.57
C ILE A 77 -1.72 -4.21 -10.07
N TRP A 78 -1.40 -3.22 -10.90
CA TRP A 78 -1.27 -3.38 -12.34
C TRP A 78 -0.15 -4.36 -12.73
N THR A 79 0.89 -4.47 -11.90
CA THR A 79 2.01 -5.41 -12.12
C THR A 79 1.73 -6.81 -11.57
N SER A 80 0.58 -7.04 -10.94
CA SER A 80 0.19 -8.34 -10.42
C SER A 80 -0.45 -9.23 -11.50
N ASP A 81 -0.17 -10.53 -11.46
CA ASP A 81 -0.75 -11.51 -12.41
C ASP A 81 -2.22 -11.87 -12.10
N GLN A 82 -2.87 -11.16 -11.16
CA GLN A 82 -4.21 -11.50 -10.68
C GLN A 82 -5.29 -10.78 -11.52
N PRO A 83 -6.40 -11.48 -11.87
CA PRO A 83 -7.51 -10.83 -12.55
C PRO A 83 -8.15 -9.76 -11.65
N ARG A 84 -8.35 -8.56 -12.19
CA ARG A 84 -9.07 -7.48 -11.50
C ARG A 84 -10.13 -6.86 -12.40
N GLU A 85 -11.32 -6.66 -11.85
CA GLU A 85 -12.40 -5.86 -12.44
C GLU A 85 -12.64 -4.59 -11.62
N ASP A 86 -12.32 -4.60 -10.31
CA ASP A 86 -12.52 -3.47 -9.40
C ASP A 86 -11.40 -3.37 -8.34
N PHE A 87 -11.13 -2.15 -7.87
CA PHE A 87 -10.17 -1.85 -6.81
C PHE A 87 -10.83 -1.02 -5.70
N LEU A 88 -11.04 -1.67 -4.54
CA LEU A 88 -11.66 -1.07 -3.37
C LEU A 88 -10.60 -0.75 -2.31
N VAL A 89 -10.57 0.49 -1.83
CA VAL A 89 -9.62 0.91 -0.78
C VAL A 89 -10.36 1.46 0.43
N THR A 90 -10.00 0.96 1.62
CA THR A 90 -10.39 1.55 2.90
C THR A 90 -9.18 2.24 3.52
N ILE A 91 -9.33 3.51 3.89
CA ILE A 91 -8.22 4.37 4.32
C ILE A 91 -8.38 4.73 5.79
N TYR A 92 -7.32 4.50 6.57
CA TYR A 92 -7.23 4.79 7.99
C TYR A 92 -6.07 5.76 8.24
N ARG A 93 -6.17 6.53 9.32
CA ARG A 93 -5.03 7.24 9.90
C ARG A 93 -4.62 6.56 11.19
N GLY A 94 -3.32 6.29 11.34
CA GLY A 94 -2.77 5.70 12.56
C GLY A 94 -1.28 5.45 12.45
N ASN A 95 -0.64 5.12 13.57
CA ASN A 95 0.77 4.76 13.64
C ASN A 95 0.92 3.30 14.04
N GLU A 96 1.98 2.64 13.57
CA GLU A 96 2.36 1.34 14.10
C GLU A 96 2.74 1.47 15.58
N LEU A 97 2.18 0.60 16.42
CA LEU A 97 2.42 0.62 17.87
C LEU A 97 3.50 -0.38 18.28
N ALA A 98 3.44 -1.60 17.75
CA ALA A 98 4.40 -2.67 18.01
C ALA A 98 4.22 -3.81 17.01
N VAL A 99 5.30 -4.56 16.78
CA VAL A 99 5.26 -5.88 16.14
C VAL A 99 5.43 -6.94 17.23
N LEU A 100 4.48 -7.89 17.28
CA LEU A 100 4.55 -9.03 18.20
C LEU A 100 4.78 -10.30 17.39
N SER A 101 5.68 -11.15 17.87
CA SER A 101 5.95 -12.48 17.32
C SER A 101 5.71 -13.53 18.40
N ASP A 102 5.12 -14.66 18.03
CA ASP A 102 4.95 -15.82 18.91
C ASP A 102 6.18 -16.73 18.92
N GLN A 103 7.21 -16.41 18.11
CA GLN A 103 8.46 -17.14 18.13
C GLN A 103 9.25 -16.83 19.42
N PRO A 104 9.72 -17.86 20.15
CA PRO A 104 10.62 -17.64 21.27
C PRO A 104 11.89 -16.98 20.75
N THR A 105 12.27 -15.84 21.33
CA THR A 105 13.54 -15.18 21.04
C THR A 105 14.65 -16.10 21.51
N GLU A 106 15.50 -16.62 20.61
CA GLU A 106 16.68 -17.36 21.04
C GLU A 106 17.64 -16.38 21.73
N GLU A 107 17.75 -16.48 23.06
CA GLU A 107 18.83 -15.82 23.81
C GLU A 107 20.16 -16.43 23.36
N THR A 108 20.96 -15.67 22.60
CA THR A 108 22.32 -16.04 22.21
C THR A 108 23.32 -15.62 23.28
#